data_AF-A0A0P8BED7-F1
#
_entry.id   AF-A0A0P8BED7-F1
#
_cell.length_a   1.000
_cell.length_b   1.000
_cell.length_c   1.000
_cell.angle_alpha   90.00
_cell.angle_beta   90.00
_cell.angle_gamma   90.00
#
_symmetry.space_group_name_H-M   'P 1'
#
loop_
_entity.id
_entity.type
_entity.pdbx_description
1 polymer ?
#
loop_
_entity_poly.entity_id
_entity_poly.type
_entity_poly.pdbx_seq_one_letter_code
_entity_poly.pdbx_strand_id
1 'polypeptide(L)'
;MRSPQLNPHPLESPLSSVRRDPHVRRGHQPRSQLRSKRLRYRLAVYLLSFWGSLALSLSGWSISELTVISCTSQHTPLGQLCHGNVPESLPQPALTRLGAVSYRAIAQIMRHRYPQGSTLTPSQKRYLRPFFGELVDRVEVLYDVELIDHWVGANLRLDLGSSNAQVYGNRIYVNGPYHPEDPEQLALLAHELVHVRQSEELGGLHAFGQEYFREYKRANLVYEDNVFEREAFAIEDKFRQWLRQNFRHGSLRHRQTHRQPHNRPQTVPESRR
;
A
#
# COMPACT_ATOMS: atom_id res chain seq x y z
N MET A 1 -6.46 -3.73 -46.60
CA MET A 1 -5.30 -3.05 -45.99
C MET A 1 -4.48 -4.13 -45.29
N ARG A 2 -3.20 -4.25 -45.66
CA ARG A 2 -2.31 -5.39 -45.35
C ARG A 2 -1.65 -5.22 -43.97
N SER A 3 -1.71 -6.24 -43.13
CA SER A 3 -0.85 -6.42 -41.97
C SER A 3 0.58 -6.80 -42.41
N PRO A 4 1.64 -6.29 -41.77
CA PRO A 4 2.99 -6.81 -41.99
C PRO A 4 3.28 -8.01 -41.08
N GLN A 5 3.70 -9.11 -41.70
CA GLN A 5 4.36 -10.24 -41.06
C GLN A 5 5.82 -9.89 -40.74
N LEU A 6 6.31 -10.31 -39.57
CA LEU A 6 7.74 -10.37 -39.26
C LEU A 6 8.09 -11.81 -38.93
N ASN A 7 8.89 -12.43 -39.80
CA ASN A 7 9.56 -13.71 -39.56
C ASN A 7 10.93 -13.47 -38.88
N PRO A 8 11.38 -14.41 -38.03
CA PRO A 8 12.66 -14.35 -37.35
C PRO A 8 13.77 -15.02 -38.18
N HIS A 9 15.00 -14.50 -38.09
CA HIS A 9 16.20 -15.24 -38.49
C HIS A 9 17.21 -15.26 -37.34
N PRO A 10 17.83 -16.42 -37.05
CA PRO A 10 18.92 -16.55 -36.09
C PRO A 10 20.27 -16.31 -36.76
N LEU A 11 21.22 -15.72 -36.03
CA LEU A 11 22.63 -15.66 -36.43
C LEU A 11 23.45 -16.51 -35.48
N GLU A 12 24.00 -17.59 -36.04
CA GLU A 12 25.03 -18.44 -35.45
C GLU A 12 26.39 -17.72 -35.36
N SER A 13 27.23 -18.26 -34.49
CA SER A 13 28.54 -17.78 -34.04
C SER A 13 29.64 -17.75 -35.12
N PRO A 14 30.83 -17.21 -34.77
CA PRO A 14 31.97 -18.10 -34.82
C PRO A 14 32.93 -17.99 -33.62
N LEU A 15 33.53 -19.15 -33.34
CA LEU A 15 34.66 -19.42 -32.47
C LEU A 15 35.88 -18.53 -32.78
N SER A 16 36.56 -18.06 -31.74
CA SER A 16 37.96 -17.64 -31.83
C SER A 16 38.71 -18.06 -30.58
N SER A 17 39.68 -18.94 -30.80
CA SER A 17 40.65 -19.45 -29.83
C SER A 17 41.71 -18.39 -29.52
N VAL A 18 41.97 -18.10 -28.24
CA VAL A 18 43.19 -17.39 -27.82
C VAL A 18 43.84 -18.09 -26.62
N ARG A 19 45.16 -18.15 -26.73
CA ARG A 19 46.17 -18.89 -25.96
C ARG A 19 46.14 -18.67 -24.44
N ARG A 20 46.55 -19.73 -23.75
CA ARG A 20 47.04 -19.74 -22.36
C ARG A 20 48.44 -19.11 -22.28
N ASP A 21 48.73 -18.40 -21.20
CA ASP A 21 50.01 -18.44 -20.48
C ASP A 21 49.91 -17.76 -19.08
N PRO A 22 50.87 -17.95 -18.14
CA PRO A 22 50.55 -18.40 -16.79
C PRO A 22 51.00 -17.45 -15.66
N HIS A 23 50.69 -17.88 -14.42
CA HIS A 23 51.28 -17.44 -13.14
C HIS A 23 50.99 -16.00 -12.65
N VAL A 24 49.91 -15.86 -11.88
CA VAL A 24 49.81 -14.82 -10.84
C VAL A 24 49.97 -15.47 -9.47
N ARG A 25 51.09 -15.12 -8.81
CA ARG A 25 51.42 -15.49 -7.42
C ARG A 25 50.33 -15.00 -6.46
N ARG A 26 49.68 -15.92 -5.73
CA ARG A 26 48.88 -15.60 -4.53
C ARG A 26 49.81 -15.13 -3.41
N GLY A 27 49.82 -13.83 -3.15
CA GLY A 27 50.38 -13.26 -1.92
C GLY A 27 49.63 -13.78 -0.70
N HIS A 28 50.31 -14.57 0.14
CA HIS A 28 49.83 -14.93 1.47
C HIS A 28 49.86 -13.67 2.35
N GLN A 29 48.68 -13.14 2.68
CA GLN A 29 48.55 -12.10 3.69
C GLN A 29 48.66 -12.74 5.09
N PRO A 30 49.54 -12.24 5.99
CA PRO A 30 49.75 -12.84 7.29
C PRO A 30 48.49 -12.74 8.17
N ARG A 31 48.09 -13.87 8.78
CA ARG A 31 46.90 -14.05 9.63
C ARG A 31 46.77 -13.04 10.79
N SER A 32 47.85 -12.38 11.20
CA SER A 32 47.86 -11.36 12.26
C SER A 32 47.20 -10.04 11.85
N GLN A 33 47.22 -9.66 10.56
CA GLN A 33 46.60 -8.40 10.10
C GLN A 33 45.07 -8.48 9.93
N LEU A 34 44.54 -9.67 9.65
CA LEU A 34 43.10 -9.91 9.48
C LEU A 34 42.32 -9.82 10.82
N ARG A 35 42.96 -10.17 11.94
CA ARG A 35 42.35 -10.11 13.28
C ARG A 35 42.22 -8.66 13.79
N SER A 36 43.23 -7.82 13.53
CA SER A 36 43.24 -6.39 13.85
C SER A 36 42.16 -5.60 13.08
N LYS A 37 42.00 -5.87 11.77
CA LYS A 37 40.98 -5.20 10.95
C LYS A 37 39.54 -5.55 11.36
N ARG A 38 39.27 -6.81 11.73
CA ARG A 38 37.94 -7.23 12.22
C ARG A 38 37.58 -6.62 13.58
N LEU A 39 38.56 -6.44 14.47
CA LEU A 39 38.33 -5.81 15.77
C LEU A 39 38.04 -4.31 15.63
N ARG A 40 38.78 -3.61 14.76
CA ARG A 40 38.54 -2.18 14.45
C ARG A 40 37.19 -1.94 13.76
N TYR A 41 36.76 -2.84 12.87
CA TYR A 41 35.45 -2.77 12.24
C TYR A 41 34.30 -2.97 13.24
N ARG A 42 34.42 -3.94 14.15
CA ARG A 42 33.41 -4.17 15.19
C ARG A 42 33.31 -2.98 16.14
N LEU A 43 34.44 -2.43 16.58
CA LEU A 43 34.46 -1.22 17.42
C LEU A 43 33.86 0.01 16.70
N ALA A 44 34.14 0.19 15.40
CA ALA A 44 33.53 1.26 14.62
C ALA A 44 32.01 1.11 14.49
N VAL A 45 31.51 -0.11 14.29
CA VAL A 45 30.05 -0.39 14.23
C VAL A 45 29.37 -0.21 15.59
N TYR A 46 30.03 -0.58 16.70
CA TYR A 46 29.50 -0.33 18.04
C TYR A 46 29.53 1.15 18.41
N LEU A 47 30.58 1.89 18.03
CA LEU A 47 30.64 3.34 18.25
C LEU A 47 29.58 4.06 17.41
N LEU A 48 29.40 3.70 16.12
CA LEU A 48 28.37 4.31 15.27
C LEU A 48 26.95 4.02 15.77
N SER A 49 26.68 2.82 16.28
CA SER A 49 25.36 2.49 16.85
C SER A 49 25.14 3.16 18.21
N PHE A 50 26.18 3.32 19.03
CA PHE A 50 26.09 4.03 20.32
C PHE A 50 25.87 5.54 20.13
N TRP A 51 26.60 6.20 19.22
CA TRP A 51 26.40 7.62 18.91
C TRP A 51 25.08 7.90 18.17
N GLY A 52 24.64 6.99 17.29
CA GLY A 52 23.31 7.10 16.66
C GLY A 52 22.16 7.02 17.67
N SER A 53 22.30 6.16 18.68
CA SER A 53 21.30 6.01 19.75
C SER A 53 21.32 7.18 20.74
N LEU A 54 22.50 7.77 20.97
CA LEU A 54 22.67 8.94 21.86
C LEU A 54 22.23 10.26 21.20
N ALA A 55 22.35 10.38 19.87
CA ALA A 55 21.81 11.53 19.12
C ALA A 55 20.27 11.54 19.08
N LEU A 56 19.65 10.35 19.05
CA LEU A 56 18.19 10.17 19.11
C LEU A 56 17.59 10.59 20.46
N SER A 57 18.34 10.47 21.55
CA SER A 57 17.87 10.84 22.90
C SER A 57 18.17 12.28 23.28
N LEU A 58 19.20 12.92 22.70
CA LEU A 58 19.61 14.29 23.06
C LEU A 58 19.05 15.40 22.16
N SER A 59 18.67 15.09 20.92
CA SER A 59 18.18 16.13 20.00
C SER A 59 16.71 16.49 20.25
N GLY A 60 15.90 15.58 20.80
CA GLY A 60 14.45 15.76 20.91
C GLY A 60 13.73 15.68 19.57
N TRP A 61 14.44 15.29 18.50
CA TRP A 61 13.88 15.29 17.16
C TRP A 61 13.05 14.03 17.00
N SER A 62 11.80 14.22 16.60
CA SER A 62 10.90 13.11 16.34
C SER A 62 11.47 12.25 15.20
N ILE A 63 11.23 10.94 15.24
CA ILE A 63 11.52 10.03 14.12
C ILE A 63 10.92 10.58 12.80
N SER A 64 9.82 11.34 12.87
CA SER A 64 9.23 12.03 11.72
C SER A 64 10.16 13.10 11.12
N GLU A 65 10.86 13.88 11.96
CA GLU A 65 11.79 14.92 11.50
C GLU A 65 13.02 14.28 10.85
N LEU A 66 13.55 13.20 11.43
CA LEU A 66 14.66 12.45 10.84
C LEU A 66 14.32 11.84 9.48
N THR A 67 13.06 11.46 9.25
CA THR A 67 12.63 10.93 7.95
C THR A 67 12.54 12.05 6.91
N VAL A 68 12.00 13.21 7.28
CA VAL A 68 11.96 14.41 6.43
C VAL A 68 13.37 14.90 6.09
N ILE A 69 14.29 14.95 7.07
CA ILE A 69 15.69 15.37 6.88
C ILE A 69 16.48 14.36 6.05
N SER A 70 16.19 13.07 6.22
CA SER A 70 16.84 12.05 5.40
C SER A 70 16.45 12.20 3.93
N CYS A 71 15.21 12.64 3.64
CA CYS A 71 14.79 13.00 2.28
C CYS A 71 15.32 14.35 1.77
N THR A 72 15.89 15.22 2.62
CA THR A 72 16.57 16.44 2.15
C THR A 72 18.06 16.24 1.89
N SER A 73 18.64 15.13 2.36
CA SER A 73 20.08 14.84 2.24
C SER A 73 20.39 13.87 1.10
N GLN A 74 20.86 14.41 -0.04
CA GLN A 74 21.26 13.66 -1.25
C GLN A 74 22.38 12.62 -1.05
N HIS A 75 23.04 12.59 0.11
CA HIS A 75 24.17 11.70 0.38
C HIS A 75 23.80 10.46 1.21
N THR A 76 22.58 10.39 1.74
CA THR A 76 22.11 9.20 2.46
C THR A 76 21.40 8.24 1.50
N PRO A 77 21.40 6.91 1.72
CA PRO A 77 20.60 6.00 0.90
C PRO A 77 19.13 6.42 0.84
N LEU A 78 18.55 6.84 1.97
CA LEU A 78 17.16 7.32 2.01
C LEU A 78 16.96 8.63 1.23
N GLY A 79 17.91 9.56 1.25
CA GLY A 79 17.82 10.77 0.43
C GLY A 79 18.14 10.56 -1.04
N GLN A 80 19.07 9.68 -1.40
CA GLN A 80 19.26 9.23 -2.79
C GLN A 80 18.01 8.54 -3.33
N LEU A 81 17.29 7.80 -2.48
CA LEU A 81 15.95 7.32 -2.77
C LEU A 81 15.03 8.54 -3.01
N CYS A 82 14.83 9.43 -2.04
CA CYS A 82 13.91 10.58 -2.15
C CYS A 82 14.25 11.58 -3.28
N HIS A 83 15.47 11.55 -3.82
CA HIS A 83 15.95 12.42 -4.91
C HIS A 83 16.08 11.71 -6.27
N GLY A 84 15.58 10.47 -6.39
CA GLY A 84 15.54 9.81 -7.70
C GLY A 84 16.91 9.43 -8.22
N ASN A 85 17.74 8.75 -7.43
CA ASN A 85 19.01 8.18 -7.86
C ASN A 85 19.07 6.69 -7.57
N VAL A 86 18.35 5.87 -8.34
CA VAL A 86 18.32 4.40 -8.16
C VAL A 86 18.24 3.64 -9.48
N PRO A 87 18.75 2.39 -9.51
CA PRO A 87 18.66 1.47 -10.64
C PRO A 87 17.25 1.30 -11.25
N GLU A 88 17.19 1.17 -12.57
CA GLU A 88 15.96 0.91 -13.36
C GLU A 88 15.19 -0.35 -12.91
N SER A 89 15.86 -1.30 -12.25
CA SER A 89 15.19 -2.43 -11.62
C SER A 89 15.79 -2.77 -10.25
N LEU A 90 14.93 -2.82 -9.25
CA LEU A 90 15.28 -3.31 -7.93
C LEU A 90 15.01 -4.83 -7.84
N PRO A 91 15.93 -5.62 -7.24
CA PRO A 91 15.62 -6.98 -6.82
C PRO A 91 14.40 -6.98 -5.90
N GLN A 92 13.55 -8.01 -6.00
CA GLN A 92 12.31 -8.10 -5.22
C GLN A 92 12.51 -7.85 -3.71
N PRO A 93 13.52 -8.44 -3.02
CA PRO A 93 13.72 -8.16 -1.59
C PRO A 93 14.00 -6.69 -1.28
N ALA A 94 14.68 -5.97 -2.18
CA ALA A 94 14.96 -4.54 -2.01
C ALA A 94 13.70 -3.71 -2.24
N LEU A 95 12.93 -4.00 -3.29
CA LEU A 95 11.67 -3.32 -3.58
C LEU A 95 10.62 -3.55 -2.49
N THR A 96 10.52 -4.78 -1.97
CA THR A 96 9.61 -5.13 -0.87
C THR A 96 9.94 -4.36 0.42
N ARG A 97 11.23 -4.25 0.78
CA ARG A 97 11.66 -3.45 1.95
C ARG A 97 11.44 -1.96 1.73
N LEU A 98 11.71 -1.48 0.52
CA LEU A 98 11.44 -0.09 0.13
C LEU A 98 9.95 0.20 0.29
N GLY A 99 9.07 -0.61 -0.28
CA GLY A 99 7.62 -0.48 -0.16
C GLY A 99 7.14 -0.36 1.30
N ALA A 100 7.62 -1.23 2.17
CA ALA A 100 7.28 -1.20 3.60
C ALA A 100 7.70 0.09 4.32
N VAL A 101 8.83 0.69 3.92
CA VAL A 101 9.32 1.96 4.47
C VAL A 101 8.57 3.13 3.87
N SER A 102 8.44 3.16 2.54
CA SER A 102 7.80 4.22 1.78
C SER A 102 6.32 4.36 2.14
N TYR A 103 5.60 3.26 2.23
CA TYR A 103 4.18 3.27 2.55
C TYR A 103 3.91 3.85 3.94
N ARG A 104 4.76 3.54 4.94
CA ARG A 104 4.71 4.16 6.26
C ARG A 104 5.08 5.64 6.23
N ALA A 105 6.11 6.02 5.48
CA ALA A 105 6.54 7.41 5.36
C ALA A 105 5.44 8.27 4.71
N ILE A 106 4.83 7.79 3.63
CA ILE A 106 3.73 8.47 2.94
C ILE A 106 2.52 8.59 3.88
N ALA A 107 2.17 7.52 4.62
CA ALA A 107 1.10 7.59 5.61
C ALA A 107 1.32 8.70 6.66
N GLN A 108 2.57 8.91 7.09
CA GLN A 108 2.93 9.99 8.02
C GLN A 108 2.81 11.37 7.37
N ILE A 109 3.29 11.52 6.13
CA ILE A 109 3.18 12.77 5.36
C ILE A 109 1.70 13.14 5.17
N MET A 110 0.88 12.20 4.71
CA MET A 110 -0.55 12.42 4.47
C MET A 110 -1.30 12.73 5.76
N ARG A 111 -0.98 12.07 6.88
CA ARG A 111 -1.56 12.40 8.19
C ARG A 111 -1.12 13.76 8.71
N HIS A 112 0.11 14.19 8.43
CA HIS A 112 0.57 15.52 8.81
C HIS A 112 -0.11 16.63 7.97
N ARG A 113 -0.23 16.42 6.65
CA ARG A 113 -0.86 17.38 5.73
C ARG A 113 -2.37 17.51 5.99
N TYR A 114 -3.03 16.41 6.31
CA TYR A 114 -4.46 16.36 6.55
C TYR A 114 -4.76 15.70 7.91
N PRO A 115 -4.63 16.45 9.02
CA PRO A 115 -4.70 15.87 10.37
C PRO A 115 -6.10 15.39 10.75
N GLN A 116 -7.15 16.07 10.28
CA GLN A 116 -8.54 15.78 10.63
C GLN A 116 -9.25 15.07 9.48
N GLY A 117 -9.81 13.89 9.75
CA GLY A 117 -10.69 13.18 8.83
C GLY A 117 -12.11 13.06 9.38
N SER A 118 -13.05 12.74 8.51
CA SER A 118 -14.45 12.52 8.89
C SER A 118 -14.77 11.03 8.90
N THR A 119 -15.58 10.58 9.85
CA THR A 119 -16.17 9.23 9.76
C THR A 119 -17.13 9.15 8.59
N LEU A 120 -17.35 7.94 8.04
CA LEU A 120 -18.41 7.72 7.05
C LEU A 120 -19.76 8.18 7.59
N THR A 121 -20.57 8.79 6.73
CA THR A 121 -21.91 9.26 7.13
C THR A 121 -22.89 8.11 7.34
N PRO A 122 -24.00 8.33 8.07
CA PRO A 122 -25.00 7.29 8.27
C PRO A 122 -25.55 6.68 6.98
N SER A 123 -25.64 7.46 5.88
CA SER A 123 -26.03 6.94 4.57
C SER A 123 -24.94 6.03 3.99
N GLN A 124 -23.70 6.49 3.89
CA GLN A 124 -22.56 5.70 3.39
C GLN A 124 -22.39 4.40 4.17
N LYS A 125 -22.42 4.46 5.52
CA LYS A 125 -22.36 3.29 6.39
C LYS A 125 -23.49 2.30 6.07
N ARG A 126 -24.71 2.78 5.81
CA ARG A 126 -25.85 1.92 5.46
C ARG A 126 -25.64 1.17 4.15
N TYR A 127 -25.05 1.81 3.16
CA TYR A 127 -24.74 1.19 1.87
C TYR A 127 -23.58 0.18 1.98
N LEU A 128 -22.52 0.54 2.70
CA LEU A 128 -21.26 -0.24 2.75
C LEU A 128 -21.28 -1.39 3.76
N ARG A 129 -22.04 -1.26 4.86
CA ARG A 129 -22.08 -2.25 5.95
C ARG A 129 -22.39 -3.70 5.52
N PRO A 130 -23.27 -3.98 4.54
CA PRO A 130 -23.50 -5.35 4.08
C PRO A 130 -22.24 -6.07 3.55
N PHE A 131 -21.24 -5.31 3.08
CA PHE A 131 -19.98 -5.86 2.54
C PHE A 131 -18.85 -5.85 3.56
N PHE A 132 -18.83 -4.86 4.47
CA PHE A 132 -17.66 -4.59 5.32
C PHE A 132 -17.94 -4.67 6.83
N GLY A 133 -19.19 -4.94 7.24
CA GLY A 133 -19.56 -5.07 8.65
C GLY A 133 -19.19 -3.83 9.47
N GLU A 134 -18.51 -4.03 10.60
CA GLU A 134 -18.10 -2.96 11.52
C GLU A 134 -16.91 -2.14 11.02
N LEU A 135 -16.23 -2.56 9.95
CA LEU A 135 -15.09 -1.80 9.41
C LEU A 135 -15.50 -0.37 9.04
N VAL A 136 -16.74 -0.19 8.57
CA VAL A 136 -17.30 1.12 8.21
C VAL A 136 -17.38 2.10 9.39
N ASP A 137 -17.25 1.62 10.62
CA ASP A 137 -17.28 2.45 11.84
C ASP A 137 -15.89 2.90 12.29
N ARG A 138 -14.81 2.30 11.76
CA ARG A 138 -13.43 2.53 12.22
C ARG A 138 -12.58 3.36 11.27
N VAL A 139 -13.12 3.69 10.10
CA VAL A 139 -12.38 4.43 9.06
C VAL A 139 -12.61 5.93 9.13
N GLU A 140 -11.58 6.66 8.75
CA GLU A 140 -11.63 8.10 8.50
C GLU A 140 -11.49 8.34 7.00
N VAL A 141 -12.29 9.24 6.45
CA VAL A 141 -12.24 9.65 5.05
C VAL A 141 -11.96 11.14 4.96
N LEU A 142 -11.11 11.50 4.00
CA LEU A 142 -10.72 12.86 3.67
C LEU A 142 -10.99 13.07 2.19
N TYR A 143 -11.77 14.10 1.85
CA TYR A 143 -12.12 14.47 0.48
C TYR A 143 -11.39 15.75 0.07
N ASP A 144 -11.37 16.05 -1.23
CA ASP A 144 -10.69 17.22 -1.80
C ASP A 144 -9.19 17.30 -1.41
N VAL A 145 -8.50 16.15 -1.36
CA VAL A 145 -7.08 16.10 -1.00
C VAL A 145 -6.16 15.90 -2.21
N GLU A 146 -5.05 16.63 -2.23
CA GLU A 146 -3.94 16.34 -3.13
C GLU A 146 -3.26 15.03 -2.68
N LEU A 147 -3.31 14.02 -3.55
CA LEU A 147 -2.70 12.70 -3.36
C LEU A 147 -1.22 12.73 -3.73
N ILE A 148 -0.48 11.72 -3.25
CA ILE A 148 0.93 11.55 -3.63
C ILE A 148 0.98 10.54 -4.76
N ASP A 149 0.73 10.99 -5.99
CA ASP A 149 0.70 10.14 -7.20
C ASP A 149 2.11 9.80 -7.69
N HIS A 150 3.09 10.63 -7.31
CA HIS A 150 4.48 10.46 -7.67
C HIS A 150 5.33 10.55 -6.41
N TRP A 151 5.65 9.39 -5.84
CA TRP A 151 6.74 9.32 -4.90
C TRP A 151 8.04 9.10 -5.66
N VAL A 152 8.84 10.17 -5.79
CA VAL A 152 10.23 10.05 -6.25
C VAL A 152 11.01 9.51 -5.07
N GLY A 153 10.94 8.20 -4.93
CA GLY A 153 11.73 7.46 -3.99
C GLY A 153 12.26 6.26 -4.71
N ALA A 154 13.55 6.30 -5.03
CA ALA A 154 14.27 5.25 -5.72
C ALA A 154 14.15 5.21 -7.25
N ASN A 155 14.00 6.32 -7.99
CA ASN A 155 13.91 6.34 -9.49
C ASN A 155 12.90 5.39 -10.15
N LEU A 156 12.32 4.48 -9.39
CA LEU A 156 10.99 4.00 -9.49
C LEU A 156 10.12 5.23 -9.33
N ARG A 157 9.71 5.76 -10.48
CA ARG A 157 8.38 6.34 -10.56
C ARG A 157 7.44 5.18 -10.26
N LEU A 158 7.10 5.02 -8.98
CA LEU A 158 5.94 4.23 -8.61
C LEU A 158 4.78 5.03 -9.16
N ASP A 159 4.38 4.72 -10.38
CA ASP A 159 3.06 5.06 -10.85
C ASP A 159 2.12 4.26 -9.95
N LEU A 160 1.57 4.93 -8.94
CA LEU A 160 0.52 4.38 -8.10
C LEU A 160 -0.83 4.40 -8.84
N GLY A 161 -0.80 4.62 -10.17
CA GLY A 161 -1.93 4.98 -11.00
C GLY A 161 -2.29 6.45 -10.81
N SER A 162 -2.98 7.03 -11.79
CA SER A 162 -3.86 8.16 -11.53
C SER A 162 -5.03 7.65 -10.69
N SER A 163 -4.81 7.52 -9.38
CA SER A 163 -5.86 7.03 -8.49
C SER A 163 -6.76 8.19 -8.04
N ASN A 164 -8.06 7.92 -7.91
CA ASN A 164 -9.00 8.85 -7.31
C ASN A 164 -8.95 8.80 -5.77
N ALA A 165 -8.28 7.79 -5.20
CA ALA A 165 -8.09 7.66 -3.77
C ALA A 165 -6.82 6.88 -3.36
N GLN A 166 -6.37 7.07 -2.13
CA GLN A 166 -5.28 6.31 -1.53
C GLN A 166 -5.65 5.92 -0.10
N VAL A 167 -5.31 4.70 0.30
CA VAL A 167 -5.52 4.20 1.66
C VAL A 167 -4.20 4.09 2.38
N TYR A 168 -4.19 4.50 3.65
CA TYR A 168 -3.09 4.25 4.57
C TYR A 168 -3.64 3.80 5.93
N GLY A 169 -3.75 2.49 6.12
CA GLY A 169 -4.28 1.90 7.36
C GLY A 169 -5.79 2.08 7.40
N ASN A 170 -6.30 2.81 8.39
CA ASN A 170 -7.74 3.11 8.51
C ASN A 170 -8.14 4.47 7.92
N ARG A 171 -7.23 5.17 7.21
CA ARG A 171 -7.50 6.47 6.59
C ARG A 171 -7.59 6.35 5.09
N ILE A 172 -8.66 6.89 4.53
CA ILE A 172 -8.97 6.93 3.10
C ILE A 172 -8.85 8.39 2.64
N TYR A 173 -8.05 8.64 1.61
CA TYR A 173 -7.79 9.95 1.03
C TYR A 173 -8.38 9.97 -0.37
N VAL A 174 -9.27 10.92 -0.69
CA VAL A 174 -10.00 11.00 -1.97
C VAL A 174 -9.71 12.36 -2.62
N ASN A 175 -9.26 12.37 -3.87
CA ASN A 175 -8.90 13.62 -4.57
C ASN A 175 -10.09 14.41 -5.14
N GLY A 176 -11.30 13.86 -5.01
CA GLY A 176 -12.54 14.48 -5.44
C GLY A 176 -13.39 15.02 -4.29
N PRO A 177 -14.38 15.88 -4.61
CA PRO A 177 -15.30 16.46 -3.64
C PRO A 177 -16.23 15.44 -3.00
N TYR A 178 -16.71 15.77 -1.81
CA TYR A 178 -17.63 14.92 -1.06
C TYR A 178 -19.04 14.86 -1.68
N HIS A 179 -19.46 13.65 -2.06
CA HIS A 179 -20.74 13.33 -2.69
C HIS A 179 -21.31 12.02 -2.10
N PRO A 180 -21.93 12.05 -0.91
CA PRO A 180 -22.20 10.85 -0.11
C PRO A 180 -23.18 9.84 -0.70
N GLU A 181 -24.00 10.27 -1.66
CA GLU A 181 -25.00 9.45 -2.33
C GLU A 181 -24.68 9.20 -3.80
N ASP A 182 -23.52 9.67 -4.28
CA ASP A 182 -23.04 9.35 -5.61
C ASP A 182 -22.64 7.86 -5.66
N PRO A 183 -23.28 7.04 -6.52
CA PRO A 183 -22.97 5.63 -6.66
C PRO A 183 -21.49 5.36 -6.99
N GLU A 184 -20.82 6.21 -7.77
CA GLU A 184 -19.42 6.00 -8.12
C GLU A 184 -18.49 6.33 -6.94
N GLN A 185 -18.79 7.38 -6.16
CA GLN A 185 -18.07 7.62 -4.91
C GLN A 185 -18.28 6.49 -3.89
N LEU A 186 -19.51 5.95 -3.79
CA LEU A 186 -19.77 4.79 -2.93
C LEU A 186 -19.01 3.54 -3.41
N ALA A 187 -18.89 3.33 -4.73
CA ALA A 187 -18.10 2.24 -5.30
C ALA A 187 -16.61 2.42 -5.02
N LEU A 188 -16.07 3.62 -5.21
CA LEU A 188 -14.70 3.96 -4.83
C LEU A 188 -14.45 3.67 -3.34
N LEU A 189 -15.34 4.10 -2.45
CA LEU A 189 -15.19 3.79 -1.01
C LEU A 189 -15.23 2.29 -0.71
N ALA A 190 -15.99 1.51 -1.48
CA ALA A 190 -15.98 0.05 -1.35
C ALA A 190 -14.64 -0.55 -1.79
N HIS A 191 -14.03 -0.03 -2.87
CA HIS A 191 -12.68 -0.38 -3.28
C HIS A 191 -11.69 -0.09 -2.15
N GLU A 192 -11.68 1.14 -1.64
CA GLU A 192 -10.74 1.57 -0.60
C GLU A 192 -10.91 0.79 0.71
N LEU A 193 -12.14 0.42 1.08
CA LEU A 193 -12.39 -0.41 2.27
C LEU A 193 -11.80 -1.82 2.15
N VAL A 194 -11.60 -2.35 0.94
CA VAL A 194 -10.85 -3.60 0.75
C VAL A 194 -9.40 -3.42 1.17
N HIS A 195 -8.75 -2.31 0.79
CA HIS A 195 -7.38 -2.02 1.22
C HIS A 195 -7.27 -1.79 2.72
N VAL A 196 -8.27 -1.16 3.34
CA VAL A 196 -8.34 -1.06 4.81
C VAL A 196 -8.39 -2.47 5.43
N ARG A 197 -9.29 -3.34 4.95
CA ARG A 197 -9.41 -4.72 5.44
C ARG A 197 -8.11 -5.50 5.26
N GLN A 198 -7.54 -5.48 4.06
CA GLN A 198 -6.27 -6.14 3.74
C GLN A 198 -5.15 -5.62 4.66
N SER A 199 -5.14 -4.32 4.94
CA SER A 199 -4.18 -3.76 5.89
C SER A 199 -4.41 -4.24 7.31
N GLU A 200 -5.65 -4.37 7.81
CA GLU A 200 -5.94 -4.92 9.13
C GLU A 200 -5.53 -6.41 9.22
N GLU A 201 -5.90 -7.20 8.21
CA GLU A 201 -5.64 -8.64 8.14
C GLU A 201 -4.14 -8.98 8.07
N LEU A 202 -3.34 -8.15 7.40
CA LEU A 202 -1.88 -8.33 7.33
C LEU A 202 -1.14 -7.82 8.57
N GLY A 203 -1.80 -7.15 9.51
CA GLY A 203 -1.16 -6.62 10.72
C GLY A 203 -0.68 -5.16 10.60
N GLY A 204 -1.29 -4.39 9.70
CA GLY A 204 -1.15 -2.93 9.61
C GLY A 204 -0.26 -2.44 8.47
N LEU A 205 -0.04 -1.12 8.46
CA LEU A 205 0.64 -0.35 7.41
C LEU A 205 1.94 -0.99 6.92
N HIS A 206 2.79 -1.46 7.84
CA HIS A 206 4.12 -1.97 7.48
C HIS A 206 4.03 -3.28 6.72
N ALA A 207 3.24 -4.23 7.23
CA ALA A 207 3.07 -5.54 6.61
C ALA A 207 2.30 -5.42 5.28
N PHE A 208 1.27 -4.56 5.22
CA PHE A 208 0.56 -4.27 3.98
C PHE A 208 1.50 -3.68 2.92
N GLY A 209 2.24 -2.62 3.23
CA GLY A 209 3.19 -2.02 2.28
C GLY A 209 4.28 -2.99 1.81
N GLN A 210 4.70 -3.92 2.68
CA GLN A 210 5.62 -4.99 2.30
C GLN A 210 5.00 -5.93 1.26
N GLU A 211 3.84 -6.51 1.57
CA GLU A 211 3.19 -7.51 0.73
C GLU A 211 2.66 -6.92 -0.57
N TYR A 212 2.09 -5.71 -0.53
CA TYR A 212 1.62 -4.99 -1.71
C TYR A 212 2.72 -4.83 -2.76
N PHE A 213 3.90 -4.35 -2.36
CA PHE A 213 5.02 -4.17 -3.27
C PHE A 213 5.64 -5.48 -3.74
N ARG A 214 5.58 -6.51 -2.88
CA ARG A 214 6.00 -7.87 -3.25
C ARG A 214 5.12 -8.42 -4.37
N GLU A 215 3.81 -8.23 -4.29
CA GLU A 215 2.86 -8.66 -5.33
C GLU A 215 2.90 -7.76 -6.56
N TYR A 216 3.07 -6.45 -6.39
CA TYR A 216 3.30 -5.53 -7.51
C TYR A 216 4.53 -5.93 -8.34
N LYS A 217 5.62 -6.37 -7.69
CA LYS A 217 6.79 -6.91 -8.39
C LYS A 217 6.49 -8.20 -9.14
N ARG A 218 5.69 -9.10 -8.56
CA ARG A 218 5.27 -10.36 -9.21
C ARG A 218 4.34 -10.11 -10.40
N ALA A 219 3.57 -9.03 -10.34
CA ALA A 219 2.74 -8.51 -11.41
C ALA A 219 3.55 -7.74 -12.48
N ASN A 220 4.88 -7.87 -12.53
CA ASN A 220 5.75 -7.14 -13.46
C ASN A 220 5.56 -5.62 -13.43
N LEU A 221 5.21 -5.06 -12.25
CA LEU A 221 4.93 -3.64 -12.07
C LEU A 221 3.70 -3.15 -12.86
N VAL A 222 2.74 -4.04 -13.13
CA VAL A 222 1.43 -3.69 -13.68
C VAL A 222 0.44 -3.59 -12.51
N TYR A 223 -0.18 -2.42 -12.35
CA TYR A 223 -1.04 -2.10 -11.20
C TYR A 223 -2.27 -3.01 -11.16
N GLU A 224 -2.94 -3.13 -12.30
CA GLU A 224 -4.18 -3.89 -12.47
C GLU A 224 -3.97 -5.41 -12.27
N ASP A 225 -2.73 -5.89 -12.43
CA ASP A 225 -2.37 -7.29 -12.22
C ASP A 225 -1.96 -7.59 -10.77
N ASN A 226 -1.82 -6.57 -9.92
CA ASN A 226 -1.55 -6.75 -8.49
C ASN A 226 -2.75 -7.44 -7.82
N VAL A 227 -2.50 -8.54 -7.10
CA VAL A 227 -3.57 -9.33 -6.46
C VAL A 227 -4.43 -8.52 -5.49
N PHE A 228 -3.83 -7.53 -4.82
CA PHE A 228 -4.55 -6.64 -3.90
C PHE A 228 -5.57 -5.76 -4.64
N GLU A 229 -5.17 -5.20 -5.79
CA GLU A 229 -6.03 -4.39 -6.67
C GLU A 229 -7.11 -5.23 -7.33
N ARG A 230 -6.77 -6.44 -7.81
CA ARG A 230 -7.75 -7.35 -8.40
C ARG A 230 -8.86 -7.75 -7.43
N GLU A 231 -8.52 -7.94 -6.15
CA GLU A 231 -9.53 -8.17 -5.11
C GLU A 231 -10.41 -6.92 -4.91
N ALA A 232 -9.79 -5.75 -4.82
CA ALA A 232 -10.50 -4.48 -4.63
C ALA A 232 -11.48 -4.20 -5.78
N PHE A 233 -11.02 -4.30 -7.04
CA PHE A 233 -11.89 -4.18 -8.22
C PHE A 233 -13.01 -5.23 -8.25
N ALA A 234 -12.73 -6.47 -7.87
CA ALA A 234 -13.76 -7.51 -7.84
C ALA A 234 -14.86 -7.21 -6.81
N ILE A 235 -14.53 -6.58 -5.67
CA ILE A 235 -15.52 -6.15 -4.68
C ILE A 235 -16.23 -4.88 -5.14
N GLU A 236 -15.51 -3.92 -5.72
CA GLU A 236 -16.07 -2.71 -6.31
C GLU A 236 -17.15 -3.04 -7.34
N ASP A 237 -16.87 -3.96 -8.26
CA ASP A 237 -17.83 -4.39 -9.30
C ASP A 237 -19.06 -5.08 -8.71
N LYS A 238 -18.86 -5.97 -7.73
CA LYS A 238 -19.97 -6.62 -7.00
C LYS A 238 -20.83 -5.58 -6.29
N PHE A 239 -20.19 -4.58 -5.68
CA PHE A 239 -20.86 -3.50 -4.98
C PHE A 239 -21.63 -2.59 -5.94
N ARG A 240 -21.05 -2.23 -7.08
CA ARG A 240 -21.69 -1.46 -8.15
C ARG A 240 -22.92 -2.19 -8.70
N GLN A 241 -22.84 -3.52 -8.91
CA GLN A 241 -24.01 -4.33 -9.27
C GLN A 241 -25.09 -4.31 -8.17
N TRP A 242 -24.69 -4.46 -6.91
CA TRP A 242 -25.62 -4.41 -5.79
C TRP A 242 -26.31 -3.05 -5.66
N LEU A 243 -25.58 -1.94 -5.83
CA LEU A 243 -26.16 -0.60 -5.86
C LEU A 243 -27.22 -0.48 -6.97
N ARG A 244 -26.92 -0.90 -8.20
CA ARG A 244 -27.89 -0.85 -9.32
C ARG A 244 -29.21 -1.59 -9.00
N GLN A 245 -29.15 -2.66 -8.21
CA GLN A 245 -30.34 -3.45 -7.83
C GLN A 245 -31.10 -2.87 -6.64
N ASN A 246 -30.42 -2.18 -5.73
CA ASN A 246 -30.95 -1.76 -4.44
C ASN A 246 -31.17 -0.25 -4.31
N PHE A 247 -30.64 0.53 -5.25
CA PHE A 247 -30.76 1.99 -5.32
C PHE A 247 -31.93 2.36 -6.23
N ARG A 248 -33.01 2.93 -5.67
CA ARG A 248 -34.07 3.60 -6.43
C ARG A 248 -34.38 4.93 -5.77
N HIS A 249 -34.26 6.04 -6.51
CA HIS A 249 -34.61 7.40 -6.06
C HIS A 249 -33.86 7.86 -4.79
N GLY A 250 -32.54 7.65 -4.71
CA GLY A 250 -31.71 8.17 -3.61
C GLY A 250 -31.84 7.43 -2.27
N SER A 251 -32.50 6.27 -2.24
CA SER A 251 -32.64 5.49 -1.00
C SER A 251 -32.58 3.99 -1.27
N LEU A 252 -32.06 3.24 -0.29
CA LEU A 252 -32.11 1.77 -0.29
C LEU A 252 -33.56 1.29 -0.30
N ARG A 253 -33.85 0.26 -1.09
CA ARG A 253 -35.09 -0.52 -0.91
C ARG A 253 -35.16 -0.98 0.55
N HIS A 254 -36.04 -0.36 1.32
CA HIS A 254 -36.43 -0.88 2.61
C HIS A 254 -37.21 -2.16 2.33
N ARG A 255 -36.53 -3.31 2.38
CA ARG A 255 -37.22 -4.61 2.34
C ARG A 255 -37.98 -4.69 3.65
N GLN A 256 -39.24 -4.25 3.65
CA GLN A 256 -40.16 -4.57 4.73
C GLN A 256 -40.17 -6.09 4.85
N THR A 257 -39.52 -6.60 5.89
CA THR A 257 -39.77 -7.94 6.37
C THR A 257 -41.24 -7.95 6.76
N HIS A 258 -42.07 -8.56 5.92
CA HIS A 258 -43.45 -8.86 6.23
C HIS A 258 -43.42 -9.84 7.42
N ARG A 259 -43.28 -9.33 8.64
CA ARG A 259 -43.67 -10.07 9.84
C ARG A 259 -45.17 -10.24 9.72
N GLN A 260 -45.60 -11.44 9.33
CA GLN A 260 -46.98 -11.84 9.56
C GLN A 260 -47.28 -11.62 11.04
N PRO A 261 -48.40 -10.96 11.39
CA PRO A 261 -48.84 -10.93 12.78
C PRO A 261 -49.18 -12.37 13.17
N HIS A 262 -48.37 -12.95 14.06
CA HIS A 262 -48.73 -14.20 14.73
C HIS A 262 -50.06 -13.97 15.45
N ASN A 263 -51.01 -14.84 15.13
CA ASN A 263 -52.34 -14.93 15.72
C ASN A 263 -52.31 -14.74 17.24
N ARG A 264 -53.12 -13.78 17.73
CA ARG A 264 -53.51 -13.72 19.15
C ARG A 264 -54.21 -15.03 19.53
N PRO A 265 -53.88 -15.64 20.68
CA PRO A 265 -54.73 -16.67 21.27
C PRO A 265 -56.10 -16.06 21.60
N GLN A 266 -57.16 -16.71 21.14
CA GLN A 266 -58.52 -16.40 21.56
C GLN A 266 -58.66 -16.71 23.04
N THR A 267 -59.05 -15.69 23.82
CA THR A 267 -59.49 -15.83 25.21
C THR A 267 -60.75 -16.69 25.25
N VAL A 268 -60.69 -17.81 25.98
CA VAL A 268 -61.84 -18.66 26.31
C VAL A 268 -62.70 -17.93 27.36
N PRO A 269 -64.04 -17.90 27.23
CA PRO A 269 -64.89 -17.29 28.24
C PRO A 269 -65.06 -18.23 29.45
N GLU A 270 -64.91 -17.63 30.62
CA GLU A 270 -65.11 -18.20 31.94
C GLU A 270 -66.58 -18.62 32.15
N SER A 271 -66.80 -19.93 32.30
CA SER A 271 -68.09 -20.52 32.65
C SER A 271 -68.29 -20.43 34.16
N ARG A 272 -69.18 -19.53 34.60
CA ARG A 272 -69.76 -19.56 35.95
C ARG A 272 -70.60 -20.83 36.13
N ARG A 273 -70.26 -21.64 37.13
CA ARG A 273 -71.20 -22.35 38.02
C ARG A 273 -70.60 -22.43 39.41
#